data_AF-A0A414EE52-F1
#
_entry.id   AF-A0A414EE52-F1
#
_cell.length_a   1.000
_cell.length_b   1.000
_cell.length_c   1.000
_cell.angle_alpha   90.00
_cell.angle_beta   90.00
_cell.angle_gamma   90.00
#
_symmetry.space_group_name_H-M   'P 1'
#
loop_
_entity.id
_entity.type
_entity.pdbx_description
1 polymer ?
#
loop_
_entity_poly.entity_id
_entity_poly.type
_entity_poly.pdbx_seq_one_letter_code
_entity_poly.pdbx_strand_id
1 'polypeptide(L)'
;MYDDLKENIILLMQHPIARRPISNLSDEEREKAFDLLNYLSTLSVDENYTLLDYIQMARLEYALGELEYKTTNDTEKVIRHFRTALQHLEKGGFDLSISKWTELVSLRTKEDTE
;
A
#
# COMPACT_ATOMS: atom_id res chain seq x y z
N MET A 1 -1.39 23.22 0.19
CA MET A 1 -0.84 21.95 0.73
C MET A 1 -1.92 21.10 1.40
N TYR A 2 -2.58 21.56 2.47
CA TYR A 2 -3.67 20.79 3.10
C TYR A 2 -4.94 20.71 2.23
N ASP A 3 -5.24 21.76 1.47
CA ASP A 3 -6.37 21.77 0.53
C ASP A 3 -6.12 20.82 -0.65
N ASP A 4 -4.87 20.76 -1.14
CA ASP A 4 -4.46 19.82 -2.19
C ASP A 4 -4.61 18.36 -1.73
N LEU A 5 -4.23 18.03 -0.49
CA LEU A 5 -4.38 16.67 0.05
C LEU A 5 -5.86 16.26 0.12
N LYS A 6 -6.73 17.14 0.66
CA LYS A 6 -8.17 16.86 0.75
C LYS A 6 -8.81 16.67 -0.63
N GLU A 7 -8.45 17.51 -1.59
CA GLU A 7 -8.93 17.40 -2.97
C GLU A 7 -8.51 16.08 -3.60
N ASN A 8 -7.25 15.68 -3.45
CA ASN A 8 -6.75 14.42 -4.00
C ASN A 8 -7.37 13.18 -3.32
N ILE A 9 -7.69 13.26 -2.03
CA ILE A 9 -8.46 12.20 -1.35
C ILE A 9 -9.86 12.09 -1.96
N ILE A 10 -10.54 13.21 -2.21
CA ILE A 10 -11.87 13.21 -2.85
C ILE A 10 -11.80 12.61 -4.26
N LEU A 11 -10.80 13.00 -5.05
CA LEU A 11 -10.56 12.42 -6.37
C LEU A 11 -10.32 10.91 -6.28
N LEU A 12 -9.56 10.44 -5.29
CA LEU A 12 -9.29 9.00 -5.11
C LEU A 12 -10.57 8.24 -4.78
N MET A 13 -11.40 8.78 -3.91
CA MET A 13 -12.69 8.17 -3.52
C MET A 13 -13.68 8.09 -4.69
N GLN A 14 -13.57 8.99 -5.67
CA GLN A 14 -14.38 9.00 -6.88
C GLN A 14 -13.79 8.13 -7.99
N HIS A 15 -12.47 7.88 -7.96
CA HIS A 15 -11.78 7.07 -8.95
C HIS A 15 -12.22 5.59 -8.88
N PRO A 16 -12.38 4.88 -10.01
CA PRO A 16 -12.77 3.46 -10.04
C PRO A 16 -11.89 2.52 -9.20
N ILE A 17 -10.62 2.87 -8.99
CA ILE A 17 -9.67 2.10 -8.15
C ILE A 17 -10.16 1.94 -6.69
N ALA A 18 -11.00 2.86 -6.19
CA ALA A 18 -11.56 2.76 -4.84
C ALA A 18 -12.64 1.67 -4.73
N ARG A 19 -13.14 1.13 -5.84
CA ARG A 19 -14.29 0.21 -5.88
C ARG A 19 -14.07 -1.02 -6.74
N ARG A 20 -12.96 -1.11 -7.48
CA ARG A 20 -12.64 -2.19 -8.40
C ARG A 20 -11.17 -2.59 -8.27
N PRO A 21 -10.84 -3.89 -8.43
CA PRO A 21 -9.44 -4.32 -8.50
C PRO A 21 -8.68 -3.64 -9.64
N ILE A 22 -7.39 -3.36 -9.44
CA ILE A 22 -6.50 -2.73 -10.45
C ILE A 22 -6.48 -3.53 -11.77
N SER A 23 -6.59 -4.85 -11.69
CA SER A 23 -6.67 -5.73 -12.86
C SER A 23 -7.84 -5.42 -13.79
N ASN A 24 -8.91 -4.84 -13.25
CA ASN A 24 -10.16 -4.58 -13.99
C ASN A 24 -10.26 -3.13 -14.47
N LEU A 25 -9.24 -2.31 -14.24
CA LEU A 25 -9.16 -0.94 -14.75
C LEU A 25 -8.67 -0.93 -16.20
N SER A 26 -9.14 0.06 -16.98
CA SER A 26 -8.56 0.37 -18.29
C SER A 26 -7.15 0.98 -18.14
N ASP A 27 -6.37 1.03 -19.22
CA ASP A 27 -5.02 1.59 -19.16
C ASP A 27 -5.04 3.09 -18.78
N GLU A 28 -6.01 3.85 -19.29
CA GLU A 28 -6.21 5.27 -18.92
C GLU A 28 -6.60 5.43 -17.44
N GLU A 29 -7.44 4.54 -16.91
CA GLU A 29 -7.78 4.53 -15.48
C GLU A 29 -6.57 4.17 -14.60
N ARG A 30 -5.68 3.28 -15.07
CA ARG A 30 -4.46 2.93 -14.35
C ARG A 30 -3.47 4.08 -14.31
N GLU A 31 -3.28 4.79 -15.42
CA GLU A 31 -2.40 5.95 -15.50
C GLU A 31 -2.87 7.06 -14.54
N LYS A 32 -4.17 7.42 -14.58
CA LYS A 32 -4.75 8.40 -13.66
C LYS A 32 -4.66 7.97 -12.20
N ALA A 33 -4.87 6.69 -11.91
CA ALA A 33 -4.68 6.16 -10.56
C ALA A 33 -3.23 6.27 -10.10
N PHE A 34 -2.27 6.00 -10.98
CA PHE A 34 -0.85 6.08 -10.65
C PHE A 34 -0.46 7.52 -10.27
N ASP A 35 -0.81 8.50 -11.10
CA ASP A 35 -0.51 9.91 -10.82
C ASP A 35 -1.09 10.36 -9.49
N LEU A 36 -2.36 10.02 -9.25
CA LEU A 36 -3.08 10.38 -8.04
C LEU A 36 -2.47 9.75 -6.78
N LEU A 37 -2.17 8.45 -6.82
CA LEU A 37 -1.58 7.72 -5.70
C LEU A 37 -0.14 8.17 -5.44
N ASN A 38 0.64 8.44 -6.48
CA ASN A 38 2.01 8.91 -6.37
C ASN A 38 2.02 10.31 -5.72
N TYR A 39 1.13 11.19 -6.17
CA TYR A 39 0.99 12.51 -5.57
C TYR A 39 0.57 12.43 -4.09
N LEU A 40 -0.41 11.59 -3.76
CA LEU A 40 -0.81 11.33 -2.37
C LEU A 40 0.35 10.79 -1.52
N SER A 41 1.17 9.87 -2.05
CA SER A 41 2.37 9.37 -1.34
C SER A 41 3.33 10.52 -1.01
N THR A 42 3.59 11.43 -1.96
CA THR A 42 4.46 12.60 -1.73
C THR A 42 3.90 13.59 -0.71
N LEU A 43 2.59 13.84 -0.75
CA LEU A 43 1.93 14.76 0.18
C LEU A 43 1.79 14.20 1.59
N SER A 44 1.78 12.88 1.72
CA SER A 44 1.50 12.26 3.00
C SER A 44 2.68 12.41 3.96
N VAL A 45 3.93 12.61 3.51
CA VAL A 45 5.17 12.58 4.33
C VAL A 45 5.13 13.56 5.53
N ASP A 46 5.09 13.05 6.76
CA ASP A 46 5.18 13.82 8.03
C ASP A 46 6.01 13.05 9.08
N GLU A 47 6.73 13.77 9.93
CA GLU A 47 7.53 13.22 11.04
C GLU A 47 6.67 12.73 12.22
N ASN A 48 5.39 13.13 12.30
CA ASN A 48 4.46 12.80 13.40
C ASN A 48 3.49 11.65 13.09
N TYR A 49 3.92 10.68 12.29
CA TYR A 49 3.06 9.57 11.88
C TYR A 49 2.62 8.67 13.03
N THR A 50 1.32 8.44 13.07
CA THR A 50 0.71 7.37 13.87
C THR A 50 0.90 6.02 13.20
N LEU A 51 0.67 4.93 13.94
CA LEU A 51 0.64 3.57 13.37
C LEU A 51 -0.38 3.46 12.22
N LEU A 52 -1.51 4.17 12.30
CA LEU A 52 -2.51 4.19 11.24
C LEU A 52 -1.97 4.83 9.97
N ASP A 53 -1.23 5.93 10.08
CA ASP A 53 -0.65 6.64 8.93
C ASP A 53 0.33 5.72 8.19
N TYR A 54 1.18 5.00 8.92
CA TYR A 54 2.06 3.99 8.32
C TYR A 54 1.30 2.90 7.57
N ILE A 55 0.17 2.41 8.11
CA ILE A 55 -0.66 1.43 7.41
C ILE A 55 -1.28 2.03 6.13
N GLN A 56 -1.70 3.28 6.15
CA GLN A 56 -2.22 3.95 4.95
C GLN A 56 -1.12 4.13 3.89
N MET A 57 0.09 4.54 4.30
CA MET A 57 1.25 4.65 3.41
C MET A 57 1.64 3.31 2.80
N ALA A 58 1.60 2.23 3.59
CA ALA A 58 1.84 0.88 3.07
C ALA A 58 0.84 0.51 1.95
N ARG A 59 -0.43 0.88 2.10
CA ARG A 59 -1.46 0.62 1.08
C ARG A 59 -1.23 1.42 -0.19
N LEU A 60 -0.84 2.69 -0.07
CA LEU A 60 -0.52 3.54 -1.22
C LEU A 60 0.66 2.96 -2.01
N GLU A 61 1.76 2.64 -1.33
CA GLU A 61 2.96 2.06 -1.96
C GLU A 61 2.70 0.68 -2.58
N TYR A 62 1.87 -0.15 -1.92
CA TYR A 62 1.48 -1.43 -2.49
C TYR A 62 0.68 -1.25 -3.79
N ALA A 63 -0.31 -0.36 -3.80
CA ALA A 63 -1.10 -0.08 -5.00
C ALA A 63 -0.25 0.51 -6.13
N LEU A 64 0.73 1.37 -5.81
CA LEU A 64 1.71 1.87 -6.77
C LEU A 64 2.57 0.75 -7.37
N GLY A 65 3.04 -0.19 -6.54
CA GLY A 65 3.76 -1.37 -7.01
C GLY A 65 2.93 -2.25 -7.96
N GLU A 66 1.65 -2.45 -7.65
CA GLU A 66 0.74 -3.20 -8.54
C GLU A 66 0.47 -2.48 -9.87
N LEU A 67 0.31 -1.16 -9.85
CA LEU A 67 0.15 -0.36 -11.06
C LEU A 67 1.41 -0.42 -11.93
N GLU A 68 2.58 -0.12 -11.35
CA GLU A 68 3.87 -0.12 -12.03
C GLU A 68 4.16 -1.50 -12.67
N TYR A 69 3.82 -2.59 -11.97
CA TYR A 69 3.98 -3.95 -12.49
C TYR A 69 3.12 -4.22 -13.74
N LYS A 70 1.99 -3.53 -13.87
CA LYS A 70 1.08 -3.67 -15.02
C LYS A 70 1.41 -2.73 -16.17
N THR A 71 2.00 -1.58 -15.87
CA THR A 71 2.20 -0.50 -16.85
C THR A 71 3.63 -0.40 -17.33
N THR A 72 4.62 -0.93 -16.60
CA THR A 72 6.04 -0.78 -16.94
C THR A 72 6.80 -2.10 -16.93
N ASN A 73 7.92 -2.13 -17.66
CA ASN A 73 8.89 -3.24 -17.63
C ASN A 73 10.03 -2.99 -16.62
N ASP A 74 9.93 -1.94 -15.79
CA ASP A 74 10.97 -1.56 -14.84
C ASP A 74 10.81 -2.34 -13.52
N THR A 75 11.40 -3.52 -13.48
CA THR A 75 11.31 -4.42 -12.33
C THR A 75 11.90 -3.80 -11.05
N GLU A 76 12.90 -2.92 -11.17
CA GLU A 76 13.51 -2.28 -9.99
C GLU A 76 12.56 -1.29 -9.33
N LYS A 77 11.83 -0.49 -10.12
CA LYS A 77 10.79 0.40 -9.59
C LYS A 77 9.66 -0.36 -8.91
N VAL A 78 9.19 -1.44 -9.52
CA VAL A 78 8.16 -2.32 -8.94
C VAL A 78 8.62 -2.85 -7.58
N ILE A 79 9.84 -3.41 -7.52
CA ILE A 79 10.41 -3.95 -6.28
C ILE A 79 10.57 -2.85 -5.22
N ARG A 80 10.95 -1.64 -5.62
CA ARG A 80 11.12 -0.50 -4.71
C ARG A 80 9.80 -0.16 -4.00
N HIS A 81 8.69 -0.03 -4.75
CA HIS A 81 7.38 0.25 -4.15
C HIS A 81 6.96 -0.83 -3.16
N PHE A 82 7.10 -2.11 -3.52
CA PHE A 82 6.77 -3.19 -2.58
C PHE A 82 7.67 -3.23 -1.35
N ARG A 83 8.97 -2.92 -1.48
CA ARG A 83 9.87 -2.80 -0.32
C ARG A 83 9.46 -1.66 0.60
N THR A 84 9.12 -0.50 0.05
CA THR A 84 8.64 0.65 0.84
C THR A 84 7.33 0.32 1.55
N ALA A 85 6.41 -0.38 0.88
CA ALA A 85 5.16 -0.84 1.49
C ALA A 85 5.42 -1.74 2.71
N LEU A 86 6.33 -2.71 2.60
CA LEU A 86 6.71 -3.59 3.71
C LEU A 86 7.34 -2.82 4.87
N GLN A 87 8.23 -1.86 4.59
CA GLN A 87 8.83 -1.00 5.63
C GLN A 87 7.78 -0.19 6.38
N HIS A 88 6.76 0.32 5.68
CA HIS A 88 5.64 1.02 6.30
C HIS A 88 4.77 0.08 7.15
N LEU A 89 4.53 -1.17 6.73
CA LEU A 89 3.83 -2.14 7.57
C LEU A 89 4.58 -2.41 8.89
N GLU A 90 5.89 -2.60 8.83
CA GLU A 90 6.73 -2.80 10.02
C GLU A 90 6.65 -1.59 10.97
N LYS A 91 6.76 -0.37 10.44
CA LYS A 91 6.56 0.87 11.22
C LYS A 91 5.13 1.02 11.74
N GLY A 92 4.14 0.46 11.03
CA GLY A 92 2.74 0.36 11.44
C GLY A 92 2.46 -0.71 12.50
N GLY A 93 3.49 -1.38 13.01
CA GLY A 93 3.38 -2.36 14.09
C GLY A 93 3.14 -3.80 13.63
N PHE A 94 3.23 -4.08 12.32
CA PHE A 94 3.17 -5.44 11.81
C PHE A 94 4.54 -6.10 11.89
N ASP A 95 4.68 -7.09 12.76
CA ASP A 95 5.87 -7.93 12.79
C ASP A 95 5.86 -8.90 11.60
N LEU A 96 6.63 -8.57 10.56
CA LEU A 96 6.77 -9.38 9.35
C LEU A 96 7.87 -10.45 9.46
N SER A 97 8.46 -10.63 10.65
CA SER A 97 9.53 -11.60 10.84
C SER A 97 9.03 -13.06 10.74
N ILE A 98 9.94 -13.95 10.33
CA ILE A 98 9.69 -15.39 10.34
C ILE A 98 9.43 -15.93 11.76
N SER A 99 9.96 -15.26 12.78
CA SER A 99 9.69 -15.57 14.19
C SER A 99 8.20 -15.43 14.49
N LYS A 100 7.57 -14.33 14.06
CA LYS A 100 6.13 -14.14 14.24
C LYS A 100 5.30 -15.18 13.49
N TRP A 101 5.71 -15.52 12.27
CA TRP A 101 5.07 -16.61 11.52
C TRP A 101 5.13 -17.94 12.29
N THR A 102 6.29 -18.28 12.84
CA THR A 102 6.50 -19.52 13.61
C THR A 102 5.63 -19.56 14.87
N GLU A 103 5.54 -18.43 15.59
CA GLU A 103 4.64 -18.26 16.74
C GLU A 103 3.18 -18.56 16.35
N LEU A 104 2.69 -17.93 15.28
CA LEU A 104 1.30 -18.08 14.80
C LEU A 104 0.99 -19.50 14.30
N VAL A 105 1.94 -20.18 13.65
CA VAL A 105 1.79 -21.59 13.28
C VAL A 105 1.72 -22.47 14.53
N SER A 106 2.56 -22.22 15.52
CA SER A 106 2.60 -23.00 16.76
C SER A 106 1.33 -22.91 17.59
N LEU A 107 0.58 -21.80 17.48
CA LEU A 107 -0.72 -21.66 18.13
C LEU A 107 -1.76 -22.61 17.53
N ARG A 108 -1.78 -22.77 16.21
CA ARG A 108 -2.69 -23.69 15.50
C ARG A 108 -2.43 -25.15 15.86
N THR A 109 -1.17 -25.52 16.09
CA THR A 109 -0.81 -26.91 16.43
C THR A 109 -1.09 -27.29 17.88
N LYS A 110 -1.44 -26.34 18.76
CA LYS A 110 -1.77 -26.60 20.17
C LYS A 110 -3.25 -26.91 20.40
N GLU A 111 -4.11 -26.59 19.45
CA GLU A 111 -5.56 -26.88 19.53
C GLU A 111 -5.88 -28.37 19.30
N ASP A 112 -4.93 -29.15 18.75
CA ASP A 112 -5.11 -30.57 18.41
C ASP A 112 -4.71 -31.57 19.53
N THR A 113 -4.44 -31.09 20.74
CA THR A 113 -4.16 -31.95 21.91
C THR A 113 -5.23 -31.75 22.99
N GLU A 114 -6.34 -32.48 22.86
CA GLU A 114 -7.20 -32.89 23.99
C GLU A 114 -6.53 -34.01 24.82
#